data_AF-A0A2R6QIP0-F1
#
_entry.id   AF-A0A2R6QIP0-F1
#
_cell.length_a   1.000
_cell.length_b   1.000
_cell.length_c   1.000
_cell.angle_alpha   90.00
_cell.angle_beta   90.00
_cell.angle_gamma   90.00
#
_symmetry.space_group_name_H-M   'P 1'
#
loop_
_entity.id
_entity.type
_entity.pdbx_description
1 polymer ?
#
loop_
_entity_poly.entity_id
_entity_poly.type
_entity_poly.pdbx_seq_one_letter_code
_entity_poly.pdbx_strand_id
1 'polypeptide(L)'
;MAALSVAGYGIVDTMYFREDDRLVLTPYNFLLYNLSSENLAQHGLHPRWLHLVVNLPMLTWIIFNIVLSLLFGVLHQGGVVPSLLRLHGLINGESSSNGSAIVYWRTYMPPRHLLGIPEHDVVSGRVRVTDLAGAPPDQVENTLVSLISHRKNTTLYIVTPPFAMQALQSPLSACFAVEKHLFPHLDMDHIPESLEVGWPEGLTLGIYVADSDCIEGHAFSIAH
;
A
#
# COMPACT_ATOMS: atom_id res chain seq x y z
N MET A 1 -7.92 -11.07 8.44
CA MET A 1 -8.31 -11.13 9.87
C MET A 1 -9.65 -10.45 10.13
N ALA A 2 -9.84 -9.16 9.83
CA ALA A 2 -11.10 -8.44 10.11
C ALA A 2 -12.35 -9.01 9.38
N ALA A 3 -12.24 -9.39 8.10
CA ALA A 3 -13.36 -9.98 7.36
C ALA A 3 -13.79 -11.36 7.92
N LEU A 4 -12.82 -12.17 8.37
CA LEU A 4 -13.08 -13.47 8.99
C LEU A 4 -13.72 -13.31 10.37
N SER A 5 -13.33 -12.30 11.15
CA SER A 5 -13.99 -12.02 12.42
C SER A 5 -15.42 -11.52 12.23
N VAL A 6 -15.68 -10.65 11.26
CA VAL A 6 -17.04 -10.16 10.97
C VAL A 6 -17.94 -11.30 10.48
N ALA A 7 -17.44 -12.14 9.57
CA ALA A 7 -18.16 -13.33 9.12
C ALA A 7 -18.41 -14.30 10.30
N GLY A 8 -17.42 -14.50 11.17
CA GLY A 8 -17.53 -15.34 12.37
C GLY A 8 -18.63 -14.86 13.32
N TYR A 9 -18.67 -13.56 13.64
CA TYR A 9 -19.75 -12.99 14.47
C TYR A 9 -21.12 -13.16 13.80
N GLY A 10 -21.21 -12.89 12.49
CA GLY A 10 -22.46 -13.08 11.75
C GLY A 10 -22.97 -14.52 11.76
N ILE A 11 -22.07 -15.51 11.66
CA ILE A 11 -22.41 -16.93 11.73
C ILE A 11 -22.89 -17.32 13.13
N VAL A 12 -22.16 -16.94 14.18
CA VAL A 12 -22.52 -17.25 15.57
C VAL A 12 -23.90 -16.66 15.91
N ASP A 13 -24.13 -15.42 15.52
CA ASP A 13 -25.40 -14.71 15.75
C ASP A 13 -26.56 -15.36 14.97
N THR A 14 -26.35 -15.67 13.68
CA THR A 14 -27.30 -16.41 12.83
C THR A 14 -27.65 -17.78 13.41
N MET A 15 -26.67 -18.49 13.98
CA MET A 15 -26.88 -19.79 14.61
C MET A 15 -27.62 -19.69 15.93
N TYR A 16 -27.34 -18.65 16.74
CA TYR A 16 -27.99 -18.43 18.02
C TYR A 16 -29.47 -18.10 17.87
N PHE A 17 -29.83 -17.28 16.88
CA PHE A 17 -31.22 -16.88 16.60
C PHE A 17 -31.93 -17.78 15.57
N ARG A 18 -31.37 -18.95 15.25
CA ARG A 18 -32.00 -19.90 14.33
C ARG A 18 -33.29 -20.45 14.96
N GLU A 19 -34.38 -20.32 14.24
CA GLU A 19 -35.68 -20.91 14.59
C GLU A 19 -36.07 -21.91 13.49
N ASP A 20 -36.18 -23.19 13.86
CA ASP A 20 -36.41 -24.34 12.95
C ASP A 20 -35.38 -24.44 11.78
N ASP A 21 -35.85 -24.84 10.60
CA ASP A 21 -35.08 -24.95 9.35
C ASP A 21 -34.92 -23.62 8.59
N ARG A 22 -35.36 -22.50 9.17
CA ARG A 22 -35.20 -21.18 8.56
C ARG A 22 -33.90 -20.55 9.03
N LEU A 23 -33.04 -20.23 8.08
CA LEU A 23 -31.80 -19.52 8.34
C LEU A 23 -32.11 -18.05 8.66
N VAL A 24 -31.81 -17.61 9.88
CA VAL A 24 -32.06 -16.24 10.35
C VAL A 24 -30.80 -15.41 10.17
N LEU A 25 -30.68 -14.71 9.04
CA LEU A 25 -29.61 -13.73 8.84
C LEU A 25 -29.92 -12.47 9.66
N THR A 26 -29.53 -12.46 10.92
CA THR A 26 -29.83 -11.39 11.88
C THR A 26 -29.44 -9.99 11.40
N PRO A 27 -28.22 -9.75 10.84
CA PRO A 27 -27.88 -8.43 10.32
C PRO A 27 -28.80 -7.98 9.18
N TYR A 28 -29.22 -8.92 8.32
CA TYR A 28 -30.12 -8.64 7.21
C TYR A 28 -31.54 -8.34 7.69
N ASN A 29 -32.07 -9.15 8.61
CA ASN A 29 -33.40 -8.96 9.20
C ASN A 29 -33.48 -7.66 10.01
N PHE A 30 -32.42 -7.32 10.76
CA PHE A 30 -32.32 -6.04 11.46
C PHE A 30 -32.39 -4.86 10.49
N LEU A 31 -31.67 -4.94 9.36
CA LEU A 31 -31.71 -3.90 8.33
C LEU A 31 -33.11 -3.76 7.74
N LEU A 32 -33.73 -4.86 7.31
CA LEU A 32 -35.09 -4.84 6.76
C LEU A 32 -36.12 -4.29 7.76
N TYR A 33 -35.99 -4.67 9.04
CA TYR A 33 -36.87 -4.19 10.09
C TYR A 33 -36.79 -2.66 10.24
N ASN A 34 -35.58 -2.09 10.26
CA ASN A 34 -35.35 -0.64 10.39
C ASN A 34 -35.64 0.15 9.10
N LEU A 35 -35.62 -0.50 7.93
CA LEU A 35 -36.00 0.13 6.66
C LEU A 35 -37.51 0.20 6.43
N SER A 36 -38.30 -0.62 7.13
CA SER A 36 -39.77 -0.61 7.00
C SER A 36 -40.39 0.63 7.66
N SER A 37 -41.07 1.45 6.87
CA SER A 37 -41.82 2.61 7.37
C SER A 37 -42.98 2.20 8.29
N GLU A 38 -43.56 1.02 8.10
CA GLU A 38 -44.62 0.48 8.96
C GLU A 38 -44.10 0.18 10.36
N ASN A 39 -42.92 -0.41 10.48
CA ASN A 39 -42.27 -0.65 11.78
C ASN A 39 -41.86 0.66 12.42
N LEU A 40 -41.30 1.59 11.64
CA LEU A 40 -40.86 2.90 12.15
C LEU A 40 -42.04 3.73 12.69
N ALA A 41 -43.22 3.64 12.04
CA ALA A 41 -44.43 4.31 12.48
C ALA A 41 -44.91 3.85 13.86
N GLN A 42 -44.57 2.62 14.29
CA GLN A 42 -44.91 2.11 15.63
C GLN A 42 -44.07 2.76 16.74
N HIS A 43 -42.87 3.30 16.41
CA HIS A 43 -41.92 3.81 17.39
C HIS A 43 -42.08 5.31 17.73
N GLY A 44 -43.13 5.96 17.23
CA GLY A 44 -43.47 7.36 17.54
C GLY A 44 -42.56 8.39 16.86
N LEU A 45 -42.99 9.66 16.84
CA LEU A 45 -42.23 10.74 16.21
C LEU A 45 -41.14 11.26 17.16
N HIS A 46 -39.89 11.22 16.71
CA HIS A 46 -38.79 11.88 17.42
C HIS A 46 -38.83 13.40 17.22
N PRO A 47 -38.36 14.19 18.21
CA PRO A 47 -38.19 15.62 18.03
C PRO A 47 -37.24 15.94 16.86
N ARG A 48 -37.56 16.97 16.06
CA ARG A 48 -36.74 17.37 14.89
C ARG A 48 -35.28 17.69 15.23
N TRP A 49 -35.03 18.19 16.44
CA TRP A 49 -33.66 18.48 16.89
C TRP A 49 -32.81 17.20 17.01
N LEU A 50 -33.42 16.04 17.32
CA LEU A 50 -32.69 14.77 17.40
C LEU A 50 -32.11 14.39 16.03
N HIS A 51 -32.90 14.56 14.97
CA HIS A 51 -32.43 14.30 13.61
C HIS A 51 -31.27 15.22 13.21
N LEU A 52 -31.31 16.49 13.64
CA LEU A 52 -30.27 17.46 13.32
C LEU A 52 -28.99 17.27 14.15
N VAL A 53 -29.12 17.04 15.46
CA VAL A 53 -27.99 17.07 16.41
C VAL A 53 -27.35 15.69 16.61
N VAL A 54 -28.10 14.62 16.39
CA VAL A 54 -27.61 13.24 16.61
C VAL A 54 -27.50 12.48 15.30
N ASN A 55 -28.61 12.32 14.57
CA ASN A 55 -28.62 11.45 13.39
C ASN A 55 -27.73 11.98 12.26
N LEU A 56 -27.78 13.29 11.99
CA LEU A 56 -26.99 13.89 10.92
C LEU A 56 -25.48 13.79 11.20
N PRO A 57 -24.95 14.20 12.38
CA PRO A 57 -23.53 14.01 12.69
C PRO A 57 -23.09 12.54 12.67
N MET A 58 -23.94 11.63 13.16
CA MET A 58 -23.62 10.19 13.13
C MET A 58 -23.52 9.67 11.69
N LEU A 59 -24.44 10.06 10.81
CA LEU A 59 -24.40 9.69 9.39
C LEU A 59 -23.16 10.28 8.70
N THR A 60 -22.87 11.57 8.93
CA THR A 60 -21.67 12.22 8.39
C THR A 60 -20.39 11.54 8.88
N TRP A 61 -20.32 11.16 10.15
CA TRP A 61 -19.18 10.43 10.72
C TRP A 61 -18.99 9.06 10.05
N ILE A 62 -20.06 8.29 9.86
CA ILE A 62 -19.99 7.00 9.18
C ILE A 62 -19.51 7.17 7.74
N ILE A 63 -20.09 8.10 6.98
CA ILE A 63 -19.69 8.39 5.60
C ILE A 63 -18.22 8.83 5.54
N PHE A 64 -17.80 9.72 6.43
CA PHE A 64 -16.42 10.18 6.52
C PHE A 64 -15.45 9.03 6.75
N ASN A 65 -15.74 8.11 7.68
CA ASN A 65 -14.88 6.95 7.94
C ASN A 65 -14.85 5.97 6.78
N ILE A 66 -15.96 5.76 6.07
CA ILE A 66 -16.00 4.94 4.86
C ILE A 66 -15.09 5.56 3.80
N VAL A 67 -15.22 6.87 3.54
CA VAL A 67 -14.39 7.60 2.57
C VAL A 67 -12.91 7.52 2.94
N LEU A 68 -12.56 7.80 4.21
CA LEU A 68 -11.17 7.71 4.65
C LEU A 68 -10.61 6.29 4.61
N SER A 69 -11.43 5.28 4.90
CA SER A 69 -11.00 3.87 4.82
C SER A 69 -10.73 3.46 3.38
N LEU A 70 -11.54 3.93 2.42
CA LEU A 70 -11.29 3.70 1.00
C LEU A 70 -10.05 4.48 0.53
N LEU A 71 -9.92 5.75 0.90
CA LEU A 71 -8.81 6.59 0.49
C LEU A 71 -7.49 6.08 1.06
N PHE A 72 -7.37 5.94 2.38
CA PHE A 72 -6.12 5.56 3.03
C PHE A 72 -5.91 4.05 3.08
N GLY A 73 -6.94 3.27 3.37
CA GLY A 73 -6.82 1.83 3.52
C GLY A 73 -6.71 1.07 2.19
N VAL A 74 -7.39 1.54 1.15
CA VAL A 74 -7.40 0.87 -0.16
C VAL A 74 -6.55 1.61 -1.17
N LEU A 75 -6.87 2.86 -1.50
CA LEU A 75 -6.19 3.58 -2.57
C LEU A 75 -4.75 3.92 -2.20
N HIS A 76 -4.49 4.49 -1.04
CA HIS A 76 -3.15 4.92 -0.66
C HIS A 76 -2.24 3.75 -0.24
N GLN A 77 -2.75 2.79 0.54
CA GLN A 77 -1.93 1.69 1.07
C GLN A 77 -2.00 0.39 0.25
N GLY A 78 -2.85 0.33 -0.79
CA GLY A 78 -3.08 -0.87 -1.59
C GLY A 78 -1.85 -1.39 -2.33
N GLY A 79 -0.88 -0.52 -2.69
CA GLY A 79 0.38 -0.94 -3.31
C GLY A 79 1.50 -1.25 -2.31
N VAL A 80 1.52 -0.55 -1.17
CA VAL A 80 2.63 -0.64 -0.20
C VAL A 80 2.70 -2.04 0.42
N VAL A 81 1.58 -2.58 0.91
CA VAL A 81 1.57 -3.92 1.54
C VAL A 81 1.93 -5.04 0.56
N PRO A 82 1.37 -5.10 -0.66
CA PRO A 82 1.82 -6.04 -1.68
C PRO A 82 3.29 -5.90 -2.07
N SER A 83 3.87 -4.69 -2.01
CA SER A 83 5.29 -4.47 -2.29
C SER A 83 6.18 -5.22 -1.30
N LEU A 84 5.84 -5.14 -0.01
CA LEU A 84 6.52 -5.84 1.08
C LEU A 84 6.52 -7.35 0.86
N LEU A 85 5.34 -7.91 0.57
CA LEU A 85 5.15 -9.34 0.38
C LEU A 85 5.90 -9.86 -0.85
N ARG A 86 5.92 -9.07 -1.94
CA ARG A 86 6.69 -9.44 -3.14
C ARG A 86 8.20 -9.40 -2.87
N LEU A 87 8.70 -8.34 -2.25
CA LEU A 87 10.12 -8.19 -1.93
C LEU A 87 10.60 -9.28 -0.97
N HIS A 88 9.81 -9.64 0.04
CA HIS A 88 10.12 -10.76 0.93
C HIS A 88 10.34 -12.07 0.16
N GLY A 89 9.45 -12.39 -0.79
CA GLY A 89 9.59 -13.57 -1.64
C GLY A 89 10.82 -13.54 -2.55
N LEU A 90 11.19 -12.37 -3.08
CA LEU A 90 12.37 -12.20 -3.92
C LEU A 90 13.66 -12.41 -3.11
N ILE A 91 13.78 -11.75 -1.96
CA ILE A 91 14.98 -11.78 -1.11
C ILE A 91 15.24 -13.16 -0.52
N ASN A 92 14.18 -13.89 -0.16
CA ASN A 92 14.30 -15.27 0.34
C ASN A 92 14.60 -16.28 -0.77
N GLY A 93 14.34 -15.93 -2.02
CA GLY A 93 14.71 -16.74 -3.18
C GLY A 93 16.16 -16.53 -3.64
N GLU A 94 16.83 -15.47 -3.18
CA GLU A 94 18.22 -15.18 -3.53
C GLU A 94 19.22 -16.07 -2.78
N SER A 95 20.35 -16.35 -3.43
CA SER A 95 21.47 -17.03 -2.79
C SER A 95 22.02 -16.21 -1.62
N SER A 96 22.34 -16.85 -0.49
CA SER A 96 22.87 -16.17 0.70
C SER A 96 24.17 -15.38 0.46
N SER A 97 24.86 -15.60 -0.65
CA SER A 97 26.04 -14.84 -1.08
C SER A 97 25.70 -13.46 -1.63
N ASN A 98 24.49 -13.26 -2.13
CA ASN A 98 24.07 -12.01 -2.75
C ASN A 98 23.45 -11.09 -1.69
N GLY A 99 23.77 -9.80 -1.79
CA GLY A 99 23.10 -8.77 -1.02
C GLY A 99 21.85 -8.28 -1.73
N SER A 100 20.94 -7.68 -0.99
CA SER A 100 19.75 -7.04 -1.54
C SER A 100 19.65 -5.63 -0.96
N ALA A 101 19.52 -4.62 -1.81
CA ALA A 101 19.26 -3.25 -1.40
C ALA A 101 17.85 -2.86 -1.83
N ILE A 102 17.06 -2.31 -0.91
CA ILE A 102 15.69 -1.88 -1.16
C ILE A 102 15.62 -0.38 -0.89
N VAL A 103 15.10 0.38 -1.85
CA VAL A 103 14.89 1.82 -1.76
C VAL A 103 13.40 2.11 -1.90
N TYR A 104 12.82 2.86 -0.97
CA TYR A 104 11.47 3.43 -1.10
C TYR A 104 11.61 4.90 -1.47
N TRP A 105 11.12 5.31 -2.64
CA TRP A 105 11.19 6.69 -3.15
C TRP A 105 9.81 7.18 -3.57
N ARG A 106 9.48 8.45 -3.27
CA ARG A 106 8.16 9.06 -3.53
C ARG A 106 6.97 8.20 -3.07
N THR A 107 7.17 7.40 -2.04
CA THR A 107 6.15 6.58 -1.41
C THR A 107 6.53 6.36 0.05
N TYR A 108 5.54 6.12 0.90
CA TYR A 108 5.75 5.88 2.33
C TYR A 108 6.65 4.66 2.56
N MET A 109 7.68 4.81 3.39
CA MET A 109 8.47 3.68 3.85
C MET A 109 7.66 2.83 4.84
N PRO A 110 7.32 1.57 4.51
CA PRO A 110 6.58 0.72 5.44
C PRO A 110 7.42 0.31 6.66
N PRO A 111 6.78 -0.06 7.79
CA PRO A 111 7.47 -0.59 8.95
C PRO A 111 8.33 -1.81 8.59
N ARG A 112 9.65 -1.67 8.76
CA ARG A 112 10.66 -2.67 8.30
C ARG A 112 10.42 -4.08 8.80
N HIS A 113 9.87 -4.24 10.01
CA HIS A 113 9.58 -5.55 10.58
C HIS A 113 8.56 -6.35 9.75
N LEU A 114 7.69 -5.68 8.97
CA LEU A 114 6.73 -6.32 8.08
C LEU A 114 7.36 -6.95 6.83
N LEU A 115 8.59 -6.57 6.47
CA LEU A 115 9.36 -7.25 5.42
C LEU A 115 9.77 -8.68 5.83
N GLY A 116 9.71 -9.01 7.13
CA GLY A 116 10.07 -10.33 7.62
C GLY A 116 11.54 -10.72 7.33
N ILE A 117 12.45 -9.75 7.26
CA ILE A 117 13.88 -9.99 7.05
C ILE A 117 14.50 -10.45 8.38
N PRO A 118 15.26 -11.56 8.40
CA PRO A 118 15.98 -12.00 9.60
C PRO A 118 16.93 -10.92 10.13
N GLU A 119 17.01 -10.77 11.46
CA GLU A 119 17.87 -9.76 12.08
C GLU A 119 19.35 -9.91 11.68
N HIS A 120 19.83 -11.15 11.54
CA HIS A 120 21.21 -11.41 11.11
C HIS A 120 21.52 -10.88 9.70
N ASP A 121 20.53 -10.84 8.80
CA ASP A 121 20.69 -10.31 7.44
C ASP A 121 20.75 -8.79 7.41
N VAL A 122 20.06 -8.15 8.35
CA VAL A 122 20.11 -6.70 8.54
C VAL A 122 21.44 -6.30 9.17
N VAL A 123 21.85 -6.99 10.25
CA VAL A 123 23.09 -6.70 10.99
C VAL A 123 24.34 -6.99 10.17
N SER A 124 24.33 -8.07 9.38
CA SER A 124 25.43 -8.39 8.45
C SER A 124 25.52 -7.45 7.25
N GLY A 125 24.51 -6.58 7.05
CA GLY A 125 24.41 -5.72 5.88
C GLY A 125 24.09 -6.48 4.59
N ARG A 126 23.65 -7.75 4.68
CA ARG A 126 23.18 -8.51 3.50
C ARG A 126 21.95 -7.83 2.90
N VAL A 127 21.01 -7.41 3.73
CA VAL A 127 19.80 -6.70 3.28
C VAL A 127 19.77 -5.29 3.84
N ARG A 128 19.76 -4.29 2.97
CA ARG A 128 19.72 -2.87 3.35
C ARG A 128 18.45 -2.22 2.84
N VAL A 129 17.67 -1.63 3.73
CA VAL A 129 16.45 -0.89 3.38
C VAL A 129 16.66 0.59 3.63
N THR A 130 16.52 1.41 2.60
CA THR A 130 16.78 2.85 2.62
C THR A 130 15.49 3.62 2.35
N ASP A 131 15.20 4.59 3.21
CA ASP A 131 14.11 5.54 3.03
C ASP A 131 14.59 6.74 2.24
N LEU A 132 13.96 7.00 1.11
CA LEU A 132 14.18 8.20 0.31
C LEU A 132 12.85 8.90 -0.02
N ALA A 133 11.75 8.65 0.72
CA ALA A 133 10.42 9.14 0.37
C ALA A 133 10.36 10.63 0.00
N GLY A 134 11.09 11.48 0.73
CA GLY A 134 11.18 12.93 0.52
C GLY A 134 12.44 13.41 -0.21
N ALA A 135 13.27 12.52 -0.73
CA ALA A 135 14.54 12.87 -1.36
C ALA A 135 14.33 13.41 -2.81
N PRO A 136 15.08 14.44 -3.22
CA PRO A 136 15.10 14.89 -4.60
C PRO A 136 15.84 13.88 -5.51
N PRO A 137 15.62 13.91 -6.84
CA PRO A 137 16.15 12.91 -7.77
C PRO A 137 17.67 12.75 -7.71
N ASP A 138 18.42 13.85 -7.63
CA ASP A 138 19.88 13.89 -7.52
C ASP A 138 20.40 13.16 -6.28
N GLN A 139 19.72 13.29 -5.14
CA GLN A 139 20.09 12.54 -3.94
C GLN A 139 19.82 11.04 -4.10
N VAL A 140 18.75 10.67 -4.81
CA VAL A 140 18.41 9.28 -5.09
C VAL A 140 19.48 8.66 -5.99
N GLU A 141 19.85 9.31 -7.08
CA GLU A 141 20.89 8.86 -8.00
C GLU A 141 22.21 8.57 -7.28
N ASN A 142 22.70 9.51 -6.47
CA ASN A 142 23.91 9.35 -5.68
C ASN A 142 23.82 8.18 -4.69
N THR A 143 22.66 7.99 -4.08
CA THR A 143 22.44 6.89 -3.13
C THR A 143 22.40 5.53 -3.84
N LEU A 144 21.77 5.44 -5.02
CA LEU A 144 21.71 4.21 -5.81
C LEU A 144 23.12 3.78 -6.25
N VAL A 145 23.93 4.71 -6.75
CA VAL A 145 25.34 4.45 -7.12
C VAL A 145 26.14 3.98 -5.90
N SER A 146 26.00 4.67 -4.76
CA SER A 146 26.68 4.29 -3.51
C SER A 146 26.32 2.87 -3.03
N LEU A 147 25.06 2.44 -3.20
CA LEU A 147 24.60 1.12 -2.76
C LEU A 147 25.19 -0.01 -3.60
N ILE A 148 25.29 0.18 -4.92
CA ILE A 148 25.86 -0.82 -5.83
C ILE A 148 27.37 -0.94 -5.64
N SER A 149 28.07 0.20 -5.58
CA SER A 149 29.53 0.21 -5.36
C SER A 149 29.96 -0.38 -4.01
N HIS A 150 29.05 -0.46 -3.03
CA HIS A 150 29.35 -1.00 -1.70
C HIS A 150 29.56 -2.52 -1.70
N ARG A 151 28.89 -3.27 -2.59
CA ARG A 151 29.00 -4.73 -2.68
C ARG A 151 28.66 -5.19 -4.11
N LYS A 152 29.66 -5.78 -4.79
CA LYS A 152 29.61 -6.22 -6.20
C LYS A 152 28.45 -7.17 -6.57
N ASN A 153 27.91 -7.92 -5.61
CA ASN A 153 26.79 -8.84 -5.84
C ASN A 153 25.55 -8.38 -5.08
N THR A 154 25.09 -7.15 -5.34
CA THR A 154 23.89 -6.59 -4.70
C THR A 154 22.78 -6.39 -5.71
N THR A 155 21.65 -7.05 -5.50
CA THR A 155 20.45 -6.77 -6.29
C THR A 155 19.74 -5.55 -5.70
N LEU A 156 19.60 -4.50 -6.51
CA LEU A 156 18.97 -3.25 -6.09
C LEU A 156 17.52 -3.20 -6.56
N TYR A 157 16.61 -3.02 -5.62
CA TYR A 157 15.19 -2.79 -5.84
C TYR A 157 14.83 -1.35 -5.45
N ILE A 158 14.09 -0.67 -6.32
CA ILE A 158 13.45 0.61 -6.01
C ILE A 158 11.93 0.46 -6.08
N VAL A 159 11.25 0.92 -5.03
CA VAL A 159 9.80 0.95 -4.92
C VAL A 159 9.36 2.39 -5.00
N THR A 160 8.65 2.73 -6.07
CA THR A 160 8.29 4.12 -6.37
C THR A 160 7.13 4.17 -7.37
N PRO A 161 6.31 5.24 -7.41
CA PRO A 161 5.32 5.43 -8.45
C PRO A 161 5.96 5.59 -9.85
N PRO A 162 5.24 5.23 -10.94
CA PRO A 162 5.75 5.38 -12.31
C PRO A 162 6.20 6.80 -12.69
N PHE A 163 5.49 7.84 -12.26
CA PHE A 163 5.87 9.23 -12.56
C PHE A 163 7.26 9.58 -12.00
N ALA A 164 7.62 9.03 -10.84
CA ALA A 164 8.91 9.27 -10.22
C ALA A 164 10.04 8.55 -10.98
N MET A 165 9.77 7.35 -11.53
CA MET A 165 10.74 6.71 -12.43
C MET A 165 11.00 7.51 -13.70
N GLN A 166 9.98 8.17 -14.24
CA GLN A 166 10.14 9.06 -15.40
C GLN A 166 10.93 10.34 -15.07
N ALA A 167 10.97 10.73 -13.79
CA ALA A 167 11.71 11.90 -13.31
C ALA A 167 13.20 11.64 -13.04
N LEU A 168 13.66 10.38 -13.00
CA LEU A 168 15.09 10.04 -12.98
C LEU A 168 15.76 10.47 -14.29
N GLN A 169 17.03 10.90 -14.24
CA GLN A 169 17.75 11.27 -15.45
C GLN A 169 17.71 10.15 -16.49
N SER A 170 17.48 10.53 -17.74
CA SER A 170 17.22 9.63 -18.88
C SER A 170 18.26 8.52 -19.12
N PRO A 171 19.55 8.65 -18.76
CA PRO A 171 20.48 7.52 -18.86
C PRO A 171 20.27 6.48 -17.75
N LEU A 172 19.93 6.91 -16.53
CA LEU A 172 19.81 6.03 -15.39
C LEU A 172 18.45 5.31 -15.34
N SER A 173 17.37 5.98 -15.76
CA SER A 173 16.04 5.35 -15.82
C SER A 173 16.00 4.13 -16.76
N ALA A 174 16.85 4.09 -17.78
CA ALA A 174 17.00 2.95 -18.69
C ALA A 174 17.64 1.71 -18.04
N CYS A 175 18.35 1.87 -16.92
CA CYS A 175 18.95 0.76 -16.17
C CYS A 175 17.95 -0.01 -15.30
N PHE A 176 16.67 0.38 -15.28
CA PHE A 176 15.66 -0.24 -14.44
C PHE A 176 14.67 -1.03 -15.28
N ALA A 177 14.47 -2.29 -14.90
CA ALA A 177 13.40 -3.13 -15.40
C ALA A 177 12.24 -3.15 -14.40
N VAL A 178 11.01 -3.17 -14.91
CA VAL A 178 9.82 -3.36 -14.07
C VAL A 178 9.79 -4.79 -13.56
N GLU A 179 9.84 -4.95 -12.24
CA GLU A 179 9.64 -6.24 -11.57
C GLU A 179 8.14 -6.51 -11.37
N LYS A 180 7.40 -5.53 -10.83
CA LYS A 180 5.95 -5.67 -10.63
C LYS A 180 5.22 -4.34 -10.48
N HIS A 181 4.06 -4.21 -11.13
CA HIS A 181 3.09 -3.15 -10.86
C HIS A 181 2.09 -3.57 -9.78
N LEU A 182 1.80 -2.66 -8.85
CA LEU A 182 0.96 -2.87 -7.69
C LEU A 182 -0.15 -1.82 -7.68
N PHE A 183 -1.35 -2.25 -8.05
CA PHE A 183 -2.55 -1.43 -8.08
C PHE A 183 -3.56 -1.93 -7.02
N PRO A 184 -4.30 -1.04 -6.35
CA PRO A 184 -4.22 0.43 -6.43
C PRO A 184 -3.18 1.02 -5.48
N HIS A 185 -2.56 2.13 -5.87
CA HIS A 185 -1.71 2.99 -5.04
C HIS A 185 -1.83 4.46 -5.46
N LEU A 186 -2.49 5.28 -4.66
CA LEU A 186 -2.61 6.72 -4.86
C LEU A 186 -1.53 7.44 -4.03
N ASP A 187 -0.64 8.15 -4.72
CA ASP A 187 0.21 9.16 -4.09
C ASP A 187 -0.61 10.44 -3.85
N MET A 188 -0.69 10.87 -2.60
CA MET A 188 -1.42 12.07 -2.20
C MET A 188 -0.55 13.32 -2.18
N ASP A 189 0.78 13.17 -2.19
CA ASP A 189 1.73 14.28 -2.16
C ASP A 189 2.05 14.78 -3.58
N HIS A 190 1.90 13.92 -4.60
CA HIS A 190 2.22 14.19 -6.01
C HIS A 190 1.06 13.84 -6.94
N ILE A 191 -0.15 14.34 -6.60
CA ILE A 191 -1.36 14.13 -7.41
C ILE A 191 -1.19 14.67 -8.84
N PRO A 192 -0.68 15.89 -9.09
CA PRO A 192 -0.51 16.41 -10.45
C PRO A 192 0.35 15.50 -11.33
N GLU A 193 1.49 15.05 -10.84
CA GLU A 193 2.44 14.19 -11.54
C GLU A 193 1.82 12.81 -11.83
N SER A 194 1.02 12.29 -10.88
CA SER A 194 0.26 11.06 -11.06
C SER A 194 -0.81 11.19 -12.15
N LEU A 195 -1.40 12.38 -12.31
CA LEU A 195 -2.37 12.64 -13.38
C LEU A 195 -1.71 12.78 -14.75
N GLU A 196 -0.51 13.35 -14.81
CA GLU A 196 0.25 13.54 -16.06
C GLU A 196 0.62 12.22 -16.73
N VAL A 197 0.95 11.18 -15.94
CA VAL A 197 1.21 9.82 -16.46
C VAL A 197 -0.07 9.02 -16.76
N GLY A 198 -1.25 9.56 -16.42
CA GLY A 198 -2.55 8.94 -16.65
C GLY A 198 -2.98 7.98 -15.54
N TRP A 199 -4.30 7.85 -15.35
CA TRP A 199 -4.91 7.15 -14.21
C TRP A 199 -4.43 5.70 -13.96
N PRO A 200 -4.20 4.83 -14.95
CA PRO A 200 -3.71 3.47 -14.69
C PRO A 200 -2.32 3.45 -14.05
N GLU A 201 -1.42 4.32 -14.51
CA GLU A 201 -0.05 4.42 -14.02
C GLU A 201 0.05 5.29 -12.76
N GLY A 202 -0.72 6.39 -12.70
CA GLY A 202 -0.81 7.29 -11.55
C GLY A 202 -1.44 6.67 -10.30
N LEU A 203 -2.18 5.57 -10.45
CA LEU A 203 -2.73 4.78 -9.35
C LEU A 203 -1.94 3.49 -9.10
N THR A 204 -0.68 3.42 -9.50
CA THR A 204 0.15 2.23 -9.39
C THR A 204 1.43 2.53 -8.62
N LEU A 205 1.84 1.58 -7.79
CA LEU A 205 3.20 1.53 -7.23
C LEU A 205 4.01 0.52 -8.03
N GLY A 206 5.21 0.89 -8.46
CA GLY A 206 6.11 -0.02 -9.14
C GLY A 206 7.19 -0.56 -8.21
N ILE A 207 7.53 -1.84 -8.36
CA ILE A 207 8.82 -2.39 -7.97
C ILE A 207 9.66 -2.45 -9.24
N TYR A 208 10.84 -1.85 -9.20
CA TYR A 208 11.82 -1.88 -10.28
C TYR A 208 13.10 -2.52 -9.77
N VAL A 209 13.74 -3.31 -10.61
CA VAL A 209 15.03 -3.94 -10.35
C VAL A 209 16.08 -3.28 -11.23
N ALA A 210 17.23 -2.99 -10.64
CA ALA A 210 18.32 -2.30 -11.32
C ALA A 210 19.28 -3.30 -11.97
N ASP A 211 19.71 -2.99 -13.20
CA ASP A 211 20.87 -3.60 -13.82
C ASP A 211 22.13 -2.95 -13.22
N SER A 212 22.88 -3.75 -12.44
CA SER A 212 24.05 -3.26 -11.71
C SER A 212 25.18 -2.83 -12.65
N ASP A 213 25.37 -3.54 -13.77
CA ASP A 213 26.41 -3.25 -14.75
C ASP A 213 26.08 -1.94 -15.50
N CYS A 214 24.80 -1.72 -15.80
CA CYS A 214 24.31 -0.47 -16.41
C CYS A 214 24.57 0.74 -15.51
N ILE A 215 24.26 0.64 -14.20
CA ILE A 215 24.44 1.76 -13.28
C ILE A 215 25.93 2.06 -13.02
N GLU A 216 26.77 1.03 -12.86
CA GLU A 216 28.23 1.22 -12.71
C GLU A 216 28.84 1.90 -13.94
N GLY A 217 28.40 1.52 -15.15
CA GLY A 217 28.83 2.16 -16.40
C GLY A 217 28.48 3.65 -16.47
N HIS A 218 27.31 4.04 -15.98
CA HIS A 218 26.91 5.45 -15.92
C HIS A 218 27.66 6.24 -14.84
N ALA A 219 27.91 5.63 -13.67
CA ALA A 219 28.70 6.26 -12.61
C ALA A 219 30.13 6.59 -13.07
N PHE A 220 30.75 5.72 -13.88
CA PHE A 220 32.08 5.94 -14.44
C PHE A 220 32.13 7.07 -15.48
N SER A 221 31.06 7.23 -16.27
CA SER A 221 30.93 8.27 -17.31
C SER A 221 30.72 9.69 -16.75
N ILE A 222 30.21 9.83 -15.53
CA ILE A 222 30.00 11.13 -14.86
C ILE A 222 31.28 11.60 -14.14
N ALA A 223 32.16 10.67 -13.76
CA ALA A 223 33.40 10.96 -13.03
C ALA A 223 34.59 11.37 -13.94
N HIS A 224 34.45 11.26 -15.25
CA HIS A 224 35.49 11.50 -16.27
C HIS A 224 35.00 12.42 -17.38
#